data_AF-A0A9X2H069-F1
#
_entry.id   AF-A0A9X2H069-F1
#
_cell.length_a   1.000
_cell.length_b   1.000
_cell.length_c   1.000
_cell.angle_alpha   90.00
_cell.angle_beta   90.00
_cell.angle_gamma   90.00
#
_symmetry.space_group_name_H-M   'P 1'
#
loop_
_entity.id
_entity.type
_entity.pdbx_description
1 polymer ?
#
loop_
_entity_poly.entity_id
_entity_poly.type
_entity_poly.pdbx_seq_one_letter_code
_entity_poly.pdbx_strand_id
1 'polypeptide(L)'
;MRGLPDNWAGPNPDLLTGDPIVGWVGESEFGLITFGSSSCPVVAGELHVIDSDDVSIPLSASPNDPCTADMAATTHVFDLPSEVTGRPVTVRLTNEEDDAERVLTLR
;
A
#
# COMPACT_ATOMS: atom_id res chain seq x y z
N MET A 1 -2.90 -4.13 9.35
CA MET A 1 -2.18 -4.01 10.65
C MET A 1 -1.77 -2.56 10.87
N ARG A 2 -1.51 -2.11 12.11
CA ARG A 2 -1.03 -0.73 12.37
C ARG A 2 0.50 -0.70 12.43
N GLY A 3 1.10 0.38 11.93
CA GLY A 3 2.54 0.59 11.96
C GLY A 3 3.31 -0.28 10.96
N LEU A 4 4.64 -0.19 11.01
CA LEU A 4 5.53 -0.95 10.15
C LEU A 4 5.71 -2.39 10.66
N PRO A 5 5.78 -3.38 9.76
CA PRO A 5 6.21 -4.74 10.11
C PRO A 5 7.65 -4.80 10.64
N ASP A 6 7.93 -5.72 11.56
CA ASP A 6 9.28 -5.93 12.11
C ASP A 6 10.30 -6.36 11.03
N ASN A 7 9.83 -7.03 9.98
CA ASN A 7 10.62 -7.53 8.86
C ASN A 7 10.50 -6.65 7.60
N TRP A 8 10.15 -5.38 7.78
CA TRP A 8 10.03 -4.41 6.69
C TRP A 8 11.35 -4.21 5.94
N ALA A 9 11.33 -4.49 4.65
CA ALA A 9 12.40 -4.22 3.69
C ALA A 9 11.89 -3.28 2.59
N GLY A 10 11.66 -2.02 2.96
CA GLY A 10 11.26 -0.95 2.05
C GLY A 10 11.83 0.40 2.48
N PRO A 11 11.40 1.51 1.83
CA PRO A 11 11.82 2.84 2.22
C PRO A 11 11.33 3.18 3.63
N ASN A 12 11.98 4.15 4.28
CA ASN A 12 11.52 4.66 5.57
C ASN A 12 10.31 5.58 5.34
N PRO A 13 9.23 5.47 6.13
CA PRO A 13 8.06 6.33 6.00
C PRO A 13 8.40 7.80 6.25
N ASP A 14 7.93 8.66 5.35
CA ASP A 14 7.95 10.11 5.57
C ASP A 14 6.59 10.56 6.12
N LEU A 15 6.56 10.80 7.43
CA LEU A 15 5.35 11.23 8.14
C LEU A 15 4.93 12.66 7.79
N LEU A 16 5.81 13.44 7.14
CA LEU A 16 5.51 14.81 6.73
C LEU A 16 4.70 14.84 5.43
N THR A 17 5.00 13.95 4.48
CA THR A 17 4.25 13.86 3.23
C THR A 17 3.07 12.90 3.34
N GLY A 18 3.21 11.83 4.13
CA GLY A 18 2.19 10.79 4.25
C GLY A 18 1.99 10.02 2.94
N ASP A 19 2.98 10.03 2.05
CA ASP A 19 2.91 9.28 0.79
C ASP A 19 2.92 7.77 1.07
N PRO A 20 2.12 6.99 0.32
CA PRO A 20 2.14 5.54 0.46
C PRO A 20 3.49 4.97 0.02
N ILE A 21 3.90 3.89 0.67
CA ILE A 21 5.16 3.20 0.37
C ILE A 21 4.94 1.69 0.27
N VAL A 22 5.78 1.03 -0.53
CA VAL A 22 5.80 -0.43 -0.68
C VAL A 22 7.16 -1.01 -0.35
N GLY A 23 7.18 -2.23 0.17
CA GLY A 23 8.40 -2.91 0.58
C GLY A 23 8.12 -4.38 0.87
N TRP A 24 9.16 -5.20 0.80
CA TRP A 24 9.04 -6.63 1.10
C TRP A 24 8.80 -6.86 2.59
N VAL A 25 7.98 -7.85 2.89
CA VAL A 25 7.71 -8.33 4.25
C VAL A 25 7.82 -9.86 4.31
N GLY A 26 8.38 -10.48 3.27
CA GLY A 26 8.55 -11.91 3.13
C GLY A 26 9.23 -12.24 1.80
N GLU A 27 9.44 -13.52 1.51
CA GLU A 27 10.06 -13.95 0.24
C GLU A 27 9.13 -13.75 -0.97
N SER A 28 7.82 -13.86 -0.75
CA SER A 28 6.76 -13.67 -1.75
C SER A 28 5.65 -12.73 -1.27
N GLU A 29 5.87 -11.99 -0.19
CA GLU A 29 4.89 -11.08 0.41
C GLU A 29 5.45 -9.66 0.47
N PHE A 30 4.62 -8.69 0.12
CA PHE A 30 4.96 -7.28 0.27
C PHE A 30 3.91 -6.52 1.05
N GLY A 31 4.36 -5.49 1.75
CA GLY A 31 3.51 -4.55 2.45
C GLY A 31 3.30 -3.29 1.63
N LEU A 32 2.05 -2.84 1.58
CA LEU A 32 1.66 -1.47 1.25
C LEU A 32 1.36 -0.73 2.54
N ILE A 33 2.06 0.36 2.79
CA ILE A 33 1.84 1.23 3.95
C ILE A 33 1.16 2.49 3.47
N THR A 34 -0.02 2.76 4.01
CA THR A 34 -0.78 3.99 3.78
C THR A 34 -0.86 4.82 5.07
N PHE A 35 -1.09 6.12 4.92
CA PHE A 35 -1.24 7.05 6.03
C PHE A 35 -2.64 7.65 6.00
N GLY A 36 -3.31 7.63 7.16
CA GLY A 36 -4.65 8.17 7.31
C GLY A 36 -4.96 8.44 8.77
N SER A 37 -6.16 8.93 9.04
CA SER A 37 -6.64 9.08 10.42
C SER A 37 -6.67 7.72 11.10
N SER A 38 -6.27 7.65 12.37
CA SER A 38 -6.24 6.38 13.08
C SER A 38 -7.64 5.80 13.34
N SER A 39 -8.71 6.61 13.29
CA SER A 39 -10.08 6.12 13.29
C SER A 39 -10.63 5.85 11.88
N CYS A 40 -10.01 6.41 10.84
CA CYS A 40 -10.38 6.24 9.43
C CYS A 40 -9.17 5.84 8.58
N PRO A 41 -8.66 4.60 8.74
CA PRO A 41 -7.56 4.12 7.90
C PRO A 41 -8.01 3.97 6.44
N VAL A 42 -7.11 4.27 5.50
CA VAL A 42 -7.29 3.97 4.08
C VAL A 42 -7.50 2.47 3.91
N VAL A 43 -8.47 2.08 3.09
CA VAL A 43 -8.77 0.70 2.75
C VAL A 43 -8.08 0.37 1.42
N ALA A 44 -7.30 -0.71 1.40
CA ALA A 44 -6.75 -1.26 0.17
C ALA A 44 -7.64 -2.41 -0.32
N GLY A 45 -7.97 -2.40 -1.61
CA GLY A 45 -8.73 -3.46 -2.26
C GLY A 45 -7.86 -4.64 -2.68
N GLU A 46 -8.40 -5.46 -3.58
CA GLU A 46 -7.70 -6.64 -4.10
C GLU A 46 -6.54 -6.28 -5.03
N LEU A 47 -5.47 -7.07 -4.99
CA LEU A 47 -4.36 -6.95 -5.92
C LEU A 47 -4.74 -7.55 -7.27
N HIS A 48 -4.54 -6.78 -8.33
CA HIS A 48 -4.74 -7.23 -9.70
C HIS A 48 -3.40 -7.28 -10.44
N VAL A 49 -3.15 -8.38 -11.15
CA VAL A 49 -1.97 -8.51 -12.02
C VAL A 49 -2.27 -7.85 -13.37
N ILE A 50 -1.42 -6.92 -13.77
CA ILE A 50 -1.49 -6.24 -15.07
C ILE A 50 -0.51 -6.88 -16.05
N ASP A 51 0.71 -7.14 -15.60
CA ASP A 51 1.76 -7.82 -16.37
C ASP A 51 2.68 -8.61 -15.43
N SER A 52 3.70 -9.26 -16.00
CA SER A 52 4.74 -10.00 -15.29
C SER A 52 5.56 -9.16 -14.31
N ASP A 53 5.57 -7.82 -14.43
CA ASP A 53 6.21 -6.88 -13.50
C ASP A 53 5.31 -5.72 -13.06
N ASP A 54 4.01 -5.77 -13.32
CA ASP A 54 3.08 -4.66 -13.03
C ASP A 54 1.81 -5.18 -12.33
N VAL A 55 1.48 -4.57 -11.20
CA VAL A 55 0.28 -4.88 -10.40
C VAL A 55 -0.45 -3.60 -10.03
N SER A 56 -1.76 -3.68 -9.84
CA SER A 56 -2.58 -2.59 -9.32
C SER A 56 -3.35 -2.95 -8.06
N ILE A 57 -3.58 -1.95 -7.22
CA ILE A 57 -4.33 -2.04 -5.98
C ILE A 57 -5.22 -0.80 -5.88
N PRO A 58 -6.55 -0.94 -5.92
CA PRO A 58 -7.44 0.19 -5.69
C PRO A 58 -7.43 0.58 -4.20
N LEU A 59 -7.53 1.88 -3.93
CA LEU A 59 -7.61 2.45 -2.59
C LEU A 59 -8.93 3.20 -2.42
N SER A 60 -9.57 2.99 -1.28
CA SER A 60 -10.84 3.63 -0.93
C SER A 60 -10.76 4.31 0.43
N ALA A 61 -11.63 5.30 0.64
CA ALA A 61 -11.82 5.90 1.95
C ALA A 61 -12.31 4.87 2.98
N SER A 62 -12.02 5.16 4.25
CA SER A 62 -12.59 4.39 5.35
C SER A 62 -14.10 4.58 5.41
N PRO A 63 -14.89 3.52 5.65
CA PRO A 63 -16.33 3.67 5.91
C PRO A 63 -16.63 4.26 7.31
N ASN A 64 -15.60 4.45 8.14
CA ASN A 64 -15.75 5.03 9.47
C ASN A 64 -15.94 6.54 9.40
N ASP A 65 -16.91 7.07 10.16
CA ASP A 65 -17.14 8.49 10.36
C ASP A 65 -17.78 8.71 11.76
N PRO A 66 -17.36 9.71 12.56
CA PRO A 66 -16.38 10.76 12.27
C PRO A 66 -14.92 10.32 12.37
N CYS A 67 -14.04 11.01 11.65
CA CYS A 67 -12.59 10.81 11.72
C CYS A 67 -11.91 11.65 12.80
N THR A 68 -10.89 11.09 13.46
CA THR A 68 -10.03 11.82 14.41
C THR A 68 -8.84 12.48 13.68
N ALA A 69 -8.23 13.48 14.31
CA ALA A 69 -7.13 14.23 13.70
C ALA A 69 -5.75 13.55 13.81
N ASP A 70 -5.65 12.47 14.57
CA ASP A 70 -4.40 11.72 14.74
C ASP A 70 -4.11 10.83 13.52
N MET A 71 -3.02 11.15 12.81
CA MET A 71 -2.54 10.33 11.70
C MET A 71 -1.81 9.08 12.20
N ALA A 72 -2.03 7.97 11.50
CA ALA A 72 -1.37 6.70 11.77
C ALA A 72 -1.04 5.95 10.47
N ALA A 73 0.04 5.19 10.50
CA ALA A 73 0.39 4.24 9.45
C ALA A 73 -0.49 2.99 9.53
N THR A 74 -1.02 2.56 8.39
CA THR A 74 -1.75 1.31 8.21
C THR A 74 -1.04 0.47 7.17
N THR A 75 -0.67 -0.75 7.54
CA THR A 75 -0.03 -1.70 6.63
C THR A 75 -1.04 -2.72 6.14
N HIS A 76 -1.03 -2.94 4.84
CA HIS A 76 -1.78 -3.95 4.08
C HIS A 76 -0.77 -4.92 3.50
N VAL A 77 -0.92 -6.22 3.74
CA VAL A 77 0.02 -7.25 3.28
C VAL A 77 -0.61 -8.02 2.14
N PHE A 78 0.15 -8.24 1.08
CA PHE A 78 -0.26 -8.95 -0.11
C PHE A 78 0.72 -10.06 -0.43
N ASP A 79 0.20 -11.23 -0.78
CA ASP A 79 0.94 -12.25 -1.49
C ASP A 79 1.16 -11.80 -2.93
N LEU A 80 2.40 -11.84 -3.40
CA LEU A 80 2.71 -11.57 -4.80
C LEU A 80 2.36 -12.82 -5.63
N PRO A 81 1.42 -12.73 -6.60
CA PRO A 81 1.05 -13.86 -7.42
C PRO A 81 2.26 -14.43 -8.18
N SER A 82 2.32 -15.75 -8.36
CA SER A 82 3.44 -16.43 -9.04
C SER A 82 3.61 -16.02 -10.51
N GLU A 83 2.60 -15.38 -11.09
CA GLU A 83 2.61 -14.81 -12.44
C GLU A 83 3.53 -13.57 -12.52
N VAL A 84 3.74 -12.86 -11.41
CA VAL A 84 4.58 -11.66 -11.34
C VAL A 84 6.05 -12.04 -11.11
N THR A 85 6.74 -12.33 -12.21
CA THR A 85 8.13 -12.82 -12.21
C THR A 85 9.18 -11.74 -12.45
N GLY A 86 8.79 -10.60 -13.05
CA GLY A 86 9.70 -9.52 -13.37
C GLY A 86 10.11 -8.72 -12.14
N ARG A 87 11.31 -8.13 -12.22
CA ARG A 87 11.93 -7.38 -11.11
C ARG A 87 12.65 -6.15 -11.67
N PRO A 88 12.47 -4.94 -11.10
CA PRO A 88 11.56 -4.62 -9.98
C PRO A 88 10.08 -4.73 -10.37
N VAL A 89 9.19 -4.76 -9.37
CA VAL A 89 7.72 -4.78 -9.61
C VAL A 89 7.18 -3.35 -9.51
N THR A 90 6.39 -2.94 -10.49
CA THR A 90 5.63 -1.70 -10.50
C THR A 90 4.31 -1.91 -9.77
N VAL A 91 4.04 -1.10 -8.74
CA VAL A 91 2.79 -1.15 -7.96
C VAL A 91 2.01 0.13 -8.21
N ARG A 92 0.84 0.00 -8.82
CA ARG A 92 -0.09 1.10 -9.10
C ARG A 92 -1.15 1.18 -8.03
N LEU A 93 -1.30 2.35 -7.45
CA LEU A 93 -2.35 2.66 -6.49
C LEU A 93 -3.34 3.59 -7.16
N THR A 94 -4.61 3.19 -7.23
CA THR A 94 -5.67 4.02 -7.81
C THR A 94 -6.63 4.42 -6.71
N ASN A 95 -6.77 5.71 -6.44
CA ASN A 95 -7.77 6.19 -5.50
C ASN A 95 -9.16 6.19 -6.17
N GLU A 96 -10.12 5.47 -5.59
CA GLU A 96 -11.46 5.32 -6.16
C GLU A 96 -12.33 6.58 -6.05
N GLU A 97 -11.97 7.56 -5.20
CA GLU A 97 -12.76 8.78 -5.01
C GLU A 97 -12.44 9.89 -6.02
N ASP A 98 -11.19 9.96 -6.47
CA ASP A 98 -10.67 11.04 -7.33
C ASP A 98 -9.96 10.50 -8.60
N ASP A 99 -9.95 9.18 -8.80
CA ASP A 99 -9.22 8.49 -9.87
C ASP A 99 -7.70 8.80 -9.90
N ALA A 100 -7.17 9.31 -8.79
CA ALA A 100 -5.76 9.67 -8.68
C ALA A 100 -4.88 8.41 -8.68
N GLU A 101 -3.98 8.31 -9.66
CA GLU A 101 -2.98 7.24 -9.73
C GLU A 101 -1.69 7.64 -8.98
N ARG A 102 -1.10 6.69 -8.27
CA ARG A 102 0.27 6.74 -7.77
C ARG A 102 1.02 5.49 -8.21
N VAL A 103 2.25 5.67 -8.66
CA VAL A 103 3.10 4.57 -9.11
C VAL A 103 4.28 4.45 -8.16
N LEU A 104 4.41 3.27 -7.56
CA LEU A 104 5.49 2.91 -6.65
C LEU A 104 6.32 1.78 -7.25
N THR A 105 7.55 1.63 -6.77
CA THR A 105 8.45 0.56 -7.19
C THR A 105 8.80 -0.32 -6.01
N LEU A 106 8.45 -1.60 -6.10
CA LEU A 106 8.89 -2.64 -5.17
C LEU A 106 10.22 -3.22 -5.67
N ARG A 107 11.27 -3.02 -4.89
CA ARG A 107 12.65 -3.41 -5.21
C ARG A 107 13.13 -4.54 -4.33
#